data_AF-S9V291-F1
#
_entry.id   AF-S9V291-F1
#
_cell.length_a   1.000
_cell.length_b   1.000
_cell.length_c   1.000
_cell.angle_alpha   90.00
_cell.angle_beta   90.00
_cell.angle_gamma   90.00
#
_symmetry.space_group_name_H-M   'P 1'
#
loop_
_entity.id
_entity.type
_entity.pdbx_description
1 polymer ?
#
loop_
_entity_poly.entity_id
_entity_poly.type
_entity_poly.pdbx_seq_one_letter_code
_entity_poly.pdbx_strand_id
1 'polypeptide(L)'
;MVGFFQSDVYFRDYPIIKSVIPRSLIAKAAEHMRVNYGIERETHAVALHLRRGDYTRMRHVFEELPLSYYDTALRQLLGGFLLRDIVCAYEGKGHQVKVLIFCEETLFGDTAVGYFASKYAGLDVSLVHATNEVNAPFQSGVECPRDVLELLMIHLCSDVVMANSTFSWWGAYLNEKPLRRVVAPSKWFVQDPYPSSNHLYCDDWILL
;
A
#
# COMPACT_ATOMS: atom_id res chain seq x y z
N MET A 1 -1.53 -9.73 26.97
CA MET A 1 -1.15 -8.44 26.34
C MET A 1 -2.33 -8.05 25.45
N VAL A 2 -3.03 -6.96 25.80
CA VAL A 2 -4.15 -6.43 25.02
C VAL A 2 -3.68 -5.07 24.52
N GLY A 3 -3.41 -4.94 23.22
CA GLY A 3 -2.86 -3.74 22.63
C GLY A 3 -2.58 -3.89 21.14
N PHE A 4 -2.53 -2.77 20.43
CA PHE A 4 -2.13 -2.72 19.03
C PHE A 4 -0.63 -2.99 18.92
N PHE A 5 -0.22 -4.07 18.26
CA PHE A 5 1.19 -4.45 18.05
C PHE A 5 1.87 -3.63 16.94
N GLN A 6 1.44 -2.38 16.74
CA GLN A 6 1.86 -1.51 15.66
C GLN A 6 2.73 -0.39 16.21
N SER A 7 3.93 -0.75 16.62
CA SER A 7 4.93 0.23 17.04
C SER A 7 6.30 -0.33 16.73
N ASP A 8 7.15 0.45 16.08
CA ASP A 8 8.52 0.06 15.77
C ASP A 8 9.33 -0.16 17.06
N VAL A 9 8.97 0.52 18.15
CA VAL A 9 9.60 0.41 19.47
C VAL A 9 9.67 -1.04 19.96
N TYR A 10 8.65 -1.85 19.67
CA TYR A 10 8.65 -3.27 20.08
C TYR A 10 9.71 -4.12 19.34
N PHE A 11 10.16 -3.65 18.17
CA PHE A 11 10.95 -4.45 17.24
C PHE A 11 12.31 -3.83 16.89
N ARG A 12 12.57 -2.60 17.34
CA ARG A 12 13.81 -1.86 17.07
C ARG A 12 15.05 -2.65 17.47
N ASP A 13 14.98 -3.35 18.59
CA ASP A 13 16.06 -4.19 19.12
C ASP A 13 16.09 -5.61 18.51
N TYR A 14 15.10 -5.95 17.68
CA TYR A 14 14.91 -7.27 17.08
C TYR A 14 14.85 -7.18 15.55
N PRO A 15 15.96 -6.84 14.87
CA PRO A 15 15.99 -6.73 13.40
C PRO A 15 15.66 -8.05 12.70
N ILE A 16 15.75 -9.18 13.43
CA ILE A 16 15.37 -10.51 12.96
C ILE A 16 13.93 -10.57 12.45
N ILE A 17 13.03 -9.70 12.93
CA ILE A 17 11.63 -9.68 12.47
C ILE A 17 11.51 -9.47 10.96
N LYS A 18 12.46 -8.74 10.35
CA LYS A 18 12.48 -8.52 8.90
C LYS A 18 12.96 -9.75 8.13
N SER A 19 13.71 -10.64 8.79
CA SER A 19 14.22 -11.89 8.21
C SER A 19 13.26 -13.08 8.33
N VAL A 20 12.12 -12.92 9.01
CA VAL A 20 11.16 -14.03 9.22
C VAL A 20 10.39 -14.41 7.95
N ILE A 21 10.37 -13.51 6.96
CA ILE A 21 9.62 -13.73 5.72
C ILE A 21 10.43 -14.67 4.82
N PRO A 22 9.88 -15.84 4.45
CA PRO A 22 10.56 -16.74 3.52
C PRO A 22 10.78 -16.06 2.16
N ARG A 23 12.02 -16.12 1.65
CA ARG A 23 12.37 -15.58 0.31
C ARG A 23 11.51 -16.17 -0.81
N SER A 24 11.04 -17.41 -0.64
CA SER A 24 10.12 -18.05 -1.59
C SER A 24 8.77 -17.34 -1.68
N LEU A 25 8.24 -16.80 -0.58
CA LEU A 25 6.99 -16.04 -0.60
C LEU A 25 7.19 -14.66 -1.21
N ILE A 26 8.33 -14.01 -0.93
CA ILE A 26 8.70 -12.73 -1.56
C ILE A 26 8.81 -12.93 -3.08
N ALA A 27 9.49 -13.98 -3.53
CA ALA A 27 9.62 -14.29 -4.96
C ALA A 27 8.26 -14.57 -5.62
N LYS A 28 7.35 -15.29 -4.94
CA LYS A 28 5.97 -15.51 -5.42
C LYS A 28 5.21 -14.19 -5.57
N ALA A 29 5.31 -13.28 -4.59
CA ALA A 29 4.66 -11.97 -4.66
C ALA A 29 5.24 -11.10 -5.80
N ALA A 30 6.57 -11.09 -5.96
CA ALA A 30 7.22 -10.36 -7.04
C ALA A 30 6.79 -10.87 -8.42
N GLU A 31 6.75 -12.20 -8.61
CA GLU A 31 6.30 -12.80 -9.86
C GLU A 31 4.81 -12.51 -10.13
N HIS A 32 3.97 -12.57 -9.09
CA HIS A 32 2.55 -12.21 -9.21
C HIS A 32 2.38 -10.75 -9.65
N MET A 33 3.14 -9.82 -9.06
CA MET A 33 3.15 -8.41 -9.43
C MET A 33 3.60 -8.18 -10.87
N ARG A 34 4.65 -8.89 -11.29
CA ARG A 34 5.19 -8.80 -12.65
C ARG A 34 4.18 -9.28 -13.69
N VAL A 35 3.60 -10.46 -13.48
CA VAL A 35 2.71 -11.11 -14.48
C VAL A 35 1.34 -10.45 -14.56
N ASN A 36 0.75 -10.05 -13.44
CA ASN A 36 -0.61 -9.52 -13.41
C ASN A 36 -0.68 -7.99 -13.50
N TYR A 37 0.37 -7.27 -13.08
CA TYR A 37 0.36 -5.80 -13.03
C TYR A 37 1.52 -5.15 -13.81
N GLY A 38 2.41 -5.93 -14.41
CA GLY A 38 3.54 -5.42 -15.19
C GLY A 38 4.54 -4.63 -14.34
N ILE A 39 4.73 -5.02 -13.07
CA ILE A 39 5.74 -4.40 -12.20
C ILE A 39 7.10 -5.02 -12.54
N GLU A 40 7.92 -4.25 -13.24
CA GLU A 40 9.30 -4.61 -13.59
C GLU A 40 10.30 -3.94 -12.63
N ARG A 41 11.59 -4.25 -12.78
CA ARG A 41 12.64 -3.74 -11.90
C ARG A 41 12.74 -2.22 -11.91
N GLU A 42 12.51 -1.60 -13.05
CA GLU A 42 12.57 -0.15 -13.27
C GLU A 42 11.24 0.55 -12.93
N THR A 43 10.18 -0.22 -12.63
CA THR A 43 8.87 0.32 -12.28
C THR A 43 8.89 0.92 -10.88
N HIS A 44 8.51 2.19 -10.80
CA HIS A 44 8.18 2.87 -9.55
C HIS A 44 6.76 2.50 -9.11
N ALA A 45 6.63 1.35 -8.46
CA ALA A 45 5.34 0.88 -7.93
C ALA A 45 4.98 1.59 -6.61
N VAL A 46 3.75 2.09 -6.50
CA VAL A 46 3.19 2.67 -5.28
C VAL A 46 2.05 1.80 -4.78
N ALA A 47 2.13 1.32 -3.53
CA ALA A 47 1.00 0.66 -2.87
C ALA A 47 0.06 1.71 -2.27
N LEU A 48 -1.24 1.60 -2.52
CA LEU A 48 -2.27 2.44 -1.95
C LEU A 48 -3.32 1.57 -1.27
N HIS A 49 -3.31 1.50 0.05
CA HIS A 49 -4.24 0.67 0.80
C HIS A 49 -5.47 1.49 1.24
N LEU A 50 -6.66 1.07 0.82
CA LEU A 50 -7.95 1.68 1.16
C LEU A 50 -8.68 0.82 2.20
N ARG A 51 -8.77 1.29 3.44
CA ARG A 51 -9.54 0.62 4.50
C ARG A 51 -10.89 1.29 4.70
N ARG A 52 -11.98 0.55 4.44
CA ARG A 52 -13.34 1.06 4.59
C ARG A 52 -14.28 0.07 5.27
N GLY A 53 -14.24 -1.21 4.87
CA GLY A 53 -15.16 -2.29 5.28
C GLY A 53 -15.77 -2.16 6.67
N ASP A 54 -15.11 -2.72 7.68
CA ASP A 54 -15.56 -2.70 9.08
C ASP A 54 -15.58 -1.29 9.71
N TYR A 55 -14.77 -0.37 9.18
CA TYR A 55 -14.66 1.01 9.67
C TYR A 55 -15.94 1.81 9.44
N THR A 56 -16.72 1.48 8.40
CA THR A 56 -18.07 2.07 8.22
C THR A 56 -18.99 1.84 9.42
N ARG A 57 -18.79 0.76 10.17
CA ARG A 57 -19.58 0.41 11.37
C ARG A 57 -18.91 0.86 12.67
N MET A 58 -17.62 1.16 12.63
CA MET A 58 -16.78 1.55 13.79
C MET A 58 -16.31 3.00 13.73
N ARG A 59 -17.07 3.88 13.06
CA ARG A 59 -16.78 5.32 12.91
C ARG A 59 -16.66 6.10 14.22
N HIS A 60 -17.12 5.53 15.33
CA HIS A 60 -16.96 6.11 16.67
C HIS A 60 -15.61 5.77 17.31
N VAL A 61 -14.84 4.85 16.72
CA VAL A 61 -13.50 4.44 17.17
C VAL A 61 -12.44 4.86 16.17
N PHE A 62 -12.62 4.51 14.89
CA PHE A 62 -11.63 4.71 13.84
C PHE A 62 -12.01 5.84 12.90
N GLU A 63 -11.00 6.59 12.45
CA GLU A 63 -11.16 7.59 11.39
C GLU A 63 -11.48 6.90 10.06
N GLU A 64 -12.50 7.37 9.34
CA GLU A 64 -12.74 6.94 7.96
C GLU A 64 -11.97 7.89 7.02
N LEU A 65 -10.85 7.41 6.48
CA LEU A 65 -9.99 8.24 5.62
C LEU A 65 -10.68 8.57 4.30
N PRO A 66 -10.88 9.86 3.97
CA PRO A 66 -11.52 10.25 2.71
C PRO A 66 -10.59 10.05 1.52
N LEU A 67 -11.15 9.94 0.29
CA LEU A 67 -10.35 9.89 -0.94
C LEU A 67 -9.37 11.07 -1.08
N SER A 68 -9.66 12.23 -0.48
CA SER A 68 -8.77 13.39 -0.46
C SER A 68 -7.47 13.16 0.31
N TYR A 69 -7.45 12.30 1.33
CA TYR A 69 -6.22 11.90 2.01
C TYR A 69 -5.30 11.17 1.03
N TYR A 70 -5.83 10.14 0.35
CA TYR A 70 -5.08 9.35 -0.62
C TYR A 70 -4.63 10.19 -1.82
N ASP A 71 -5.46 11.13 -2.27
CA ASP A 71 -5.10 12.10 -3.30
C ASP A 71 -3.94 12.99 -2.89
N THR A 72 -3.97 13.53 -1.68
CA THR A 72 -2.88 14.37 -1.14
C THR A 72 -1.58 13.57 -1.03
N ALA A 73 -1.68 12.33 -0.55
CA ALA A 73 -0.55 11.42 -0.45
C ALA A 73 0.08 11.12 -1.82
N LEU A 74 -0.73 10.79 -2.83
CA LEU A 74 -0.23 10.56 -4.19
C LEU A 74 0.39 11.82 -4.79
N ARG A 75 -0.18 13.01 -4.58
CA ARG A 75 0.42 14.28 -5.04
C ARG A 75 1.80 14.51 -4.42
N GLN A 76 1.93 14.25 -3.13
CA GLN A 76 3.19 14.41 -2.41
C GLN A 76 4.25 13.41 -2.89
N LEU A 77 3.87 12.16 -3.15
CA LEU A 77 4.80 11.12 -3.59
C LEU A 77 5.19 11.28 -5.07
N LEU A 78 4.19 11.49 -5.93
CA LEU A 78 4.34 11.38 -7.37
C LEU A 78 4.67 12.70 -8.07
N GLY A 79 4.61 13.86 -7.40
CA GLY A 79 4.75 15.18 -8.01
C GLY A 79 5.73 15.27 -9.20
N GLY A 80 7.03 15.08 -8.95
CA GLY A 80 8.06 15.10 -10.01
C GLY A 80 8.08 13.84 -10.90
N PHE A 81 7.58 12.72 -10.40
CA PHE A 81 7.51 11.46 -11.14
C PHE A 81 6.46 11.51 -12.26
N LEU A 82 5.31 12.15 -12.03
CA LEU A 82 4.25 12.28 -13.04
C LEU A 82 4.74 13.02 -14.29
N LEU A 83 5.53 14.09 -14.12
CA LEU A 83 6.12 14.81 -15.25
C LEU A 83 7.08 13.92 -16.05
N ARG A 84 7.92 13.15 -15.36
CA ARG A 84 8.87 12.23 -16.00
C ARG A 84 8.15 11.10 -16.71
N ASP A 85 7.08 10.57 -16.10
CA ASP A 85 6.28 9.48 -16.63
C ASP A 85 5.61 9.86 -17.94
N ILE A 86 5.04 11.07 -18.02
CA ILE A 86 4.47 11.63 -19.25
C ILE A 86 5.53 11.67 -20.37
N VAL A 87 6.73 12.16 -20.07
CA VAL A 87 7.83 12.22 -21.05
C VAL A 87 8.23 10.82 -21.52
N CYS A 88 8.37 9.85 -20.60
CA CYS A 88 8.70 8.46 -20.96
C CYS A 88 7.63 7.82 -21.85
N ALA A 89 6.34 8.07 -21.57
CA ALA A 89 5.24 7.59 -22.39
C ALA A 89 5.28 8.20 -23.81
N TYR A 90 5.55 9.49 -23.95
CA TYR A 90 5.73 10.16 -25.25
C TYR A 90 6.92 9.60 -26.05
N GLU A 91 7.99 9.18 -25.36
CA GLU A 91 9.18 8.55 -25.98
C GLU A 91 8.98 7.06 -26.30
N GLY A 92 7.78 6.49 -26.08
CA GLY A 92 7.49 5.08 -26.33
C GLY A 92 8.11 4.11 -25.32
N LYS A 93 8.60 4.62 -24.18
CA LYS A 93 9.23 3.81 -23.11
C LYS A 93 8.22 3.27 -22.09
N GLY A 94 6.93 3.58 -22.27
CA GLY A 94 5.85 3.20 -21.37
C GLY A 94 5.82 3.98 -20.07
N HIS A 95 4.79 3.71 -19.25
CA HIS A 95 4.65 4.28 -17.91
C HIS A 95 5.61 3.59 -16.94
N GLN A 96 6.47 4.39 -16.30
CA GLN A 96 7.39 3.97 -15.25
C GLN A 96 6.73 3.99 -13.86
N VAL A 97 5.63 4.73 -13.69
CA VAL A 97 4.90 4.80 -12.41
C VAL A 97 3.63 3.94 -12.49
N LYS A 98 3.46 3.05 -11.51
CA LYS A 98 2.25 2.22 -11.38
C LYS A 98 1.71 2.30 -9.96
N VAL A 99 0.40 2.47 -9.81
CA VAL A 99 -0.29 2.49 -8.52
C VAL A 99 -1.12 1.23 -8.36
N LEU A 100 -0.86 0.47 -7.30
CA LEU A 100 -1.62 -0.71 -6.92
C LEU A 100 -2.54 -0.36 -5.77
N ILE A 101 -3.84 -0.45 -5.99
CA ILE A 101 -4.87 -0.22 -4.98
C ILE A 101 -5.20 -1.54 -4.29
N PHE A 102 -5.05 -1.58 -2.98
CA PHE A 102 -5.45 -2.69 -2.12
C PHE A 102 -6.72 -2.30 -1.38
N CYS A 103 -7.84 -2.94 -1.67
CA CYS A 103 -9.13 -2.63 -1.05
C CYS A 103 -9.98 -3.88 -0.93
N GLU A 104 -10.47 -4.15 0.29
CA GLU A 104 -11.37 -5.27 0.57
C GLU A 104 -12.74 -5.09 -0.14
N GLU A 105 -13.21 -3.84 -0.25
CA GLU A 105 -14.47 -3.52 -0.93
C GLU A 105 -14.23 -3.24 -2.42
N THR A 106 -14.42 -4.24 -3.28
CA THR A 106 -14.13 -4.18 -4.72
C THR A 106 -14.76 -2.97 -5.41
N LEU A 107 -16.05 -2.70 -5.18
CA LEU A 107 -16.77 -1.59 -5.83
C LEU A 107 -16.17 -0.22 -5.50
N PHE A 108 -15.75 -0.04 -4.25
CA PHE A 108 -15.08 1.19 -3.83
C PHE A 108 -13.66 1.27 -4.40
N GLY A 109 -12.95 0.14 -4.43
CA GLY A 109 -11.65 0.02 -5.10
C GLY A 109 -11.71 0.43 -6.58
N ASP A 110 -12.68 -0.08 -7.34
CA ASP A 110 -12.88 0.29 -8.75
C ASP A 110 -13.21 1.77 -8.92
N THR A 111 -14.02 2.32 -8.01
CA THR A 111 -14.31 3.76 -7.99
C THR A 111 -13.03 4.58 -7.77
N ALA A 112 -12.15 4.14 -6.87
CA ALA A 112 -10.87 4.80 -6.62
C ALA A 112 -9.93 4.68 -7.82
N VAL A 113 -9.87 3.52 -8.50
CA VAL A 113 -9.13 3.36 -9.76
C VAL A 113 -9.60 4.39 -10.78
N GLY A 114 -10.91 4.47 -11.03
CA GLY A 114 -11.49 5.43 -11.96
C GLY A 114 -11.19 6.88 -11.59
N TYR A 115 -11.27 7.23 -10.30
CA TYR A 115 -10.94 8.56 -9.79
C TYR A 115 -9.49 8.94 -10.10
N PHE A 116 -8.53 8.08 -9.76
CA PHE A 116 -7.11 8.38 -9.94
C PHE A 116 -6.68 8.36 -11.40
N ALA A 117 -7.14 7.40 -12.19
CA ALA A 117 -6.87 7.34 -13.62
C ALA A 117 -7.43 8.57 -14.37
N SER A 118 -8.59 9.08 -13.96
CA SER A 118 -9.17 10.29 -14.56
C SER A 118 -8.44 11.57 -14.15
N LYS A 119 -7.98 11.63 -12.90
CA LYS A 119 -7.37 12.84 -12.33
C LYS A 119 -5.90 13.00 -12.70
N TYR A 120 -5.18 11.89 -12.81
CA TYR A 120 -3.76 11.85 -13.16
C TYR A 120 -3.63 11.24 -14.55
N ALA A 121 -3.67 12.09 -15.58
CA ALA A 121 -3.58 11.65 -16.97
C ALA A 121 -2.30 10.82 -17.20
N GLY A 122 -2.48 9.61 -17.74
CA GLY A 122 -1.39 8.67 -17.99
C GLY A 122 -0.95 7.85 -16.77
N LEU A 123 -1.51 8.08 -15.57
CA LEU A 123 -1.18 7.22 -14.43
C LEU A 123 -1.80 5.84 -14.60
N ASP A 124 -0.96 4.80 -14.60
CA ASP A 124 -1.42 3.41 -14.56
C ASP A 124 -1.82 3.06 -13.13
N VAL A 125 -3.12 2.80 -12.95
CA VAL A 125 -3.72 2.47 -11.66
C VAL A 125 -4.49 1.16 -11.80
N SER A 126 -4.19 0.20 -10.92
CA SER A 126 -4.80 -1.14 -10.94
C SER A 126 -5.35 -1.52 -9.57
N LEU A 127 -6.57 -2.06 -9.53
CA LEU A 127 -7.10 -2.71 -8.33
C LEU A 127 -6.52 -4.12 -8.19
N VAL A 128 -5.91 -4.39 -7.04
CA VAL A 128 -5.43 -5.72 -6.67
C VAL A 128 -6.61 -6.58 -6.26
N HIS A 129 -7.05 -7.46 -7.16
CA HIS A 129 -8.18 -8.34 -6.96
C HIS A 129 -8.12 -9.56 -7.89
N ALA A 130 -8.61 -10.71 -7.44
CA ALA A 130 -8.54 -11.98 -8.19
C ALA A 130 -9.17 -11.91 -9.59
N THR A 131 -10.23 -11.11 -9.77
CA THR A 131 -10.88 -10.93 -11.09
C THR A 131 -10.00 -10.23 -12.11
N ASN A 132 -9.00 -9.48 -11.66
CA ASN A 132 -8.08 -8.72 -12.52
C ASN A 132 -6.79 -9.51 -12.83
N GLU A 133 -6.59 -10.67 -12.18
CA GLU A 133 -5.37 -11.48 -12.24
C GLU A 133 -5.52 -12.64 -13.23
N VAL A 134 -5.82 -12.31 -14.49
CA VAL A 134 -6.12 -13.32 -15.54
C VAL A 134 -4.88 -14.03 -16.09
N ASN A 135 -3.72 -13.40 -16.01
CA ASN A 135 -2.47 -13.93 -16.59
C ASN A 135 -1.86 -15.02 -15.71
N ALA A 136 -1.95 -14.85 -14.39
CA ALA A 136 -1.58 -15.85 -13.40
C ALA A 136 -2.54 -15.79 -12.21
N PRO A 137 -3.69 -16.47 -12.29
CA PRO A 137 -4.66 -16.50 -11.19
C PRO A 137 -4.03 -17.06 -9.93
N PHE A 138 -4.11 -16.31 -8.83
CA PHE A 138 -3.52 -16.76 -7.57
C PHE A 138 -4.42 -17.80 -6.89
N GLN A 139 -3.85 -18.98 -6.66
CA GLN A 139 -4.50 -20.01 -5.85
C GLN A 139 -4.13 -19.80 -4.37
N SER A 140 -5.01 -19.12 -3.64
CA SER A 140 -4.86 -18.96 -2.20
C SER A 140 -4.92 -20.33 -1.51
N GLY A 141 -3.95 -20.60 -0.65
CA GLY A 141 -3.84 -21.86 0.09
C GLY A 141 -3.32 -21.65 1.51
N VAL A 142 -3.26 -22.74 2.29
CA VAL A 142 -2.81 -22.70 3.69
C VAL A 142 -1.38 -22.14 3.83
N GLU A 143 -0.51 -22.46 2.86
CA GLU A 143 0.89 -22.02 2.88
C GLU A 143 1.10 -20.57 2.41
N CYS A 144 0.17 -20.02 1.61
CA CYS A 144 0.20 -18.65 1.15
C CYS A 144 -1.23 -18.15 0.96
N PRO A 145 -1.87 -17.66 2.05
CA PRO A 145 -3.15 -17.00 1.95
C PRO A 145 -3.07 -15.75 1.09
N ARG A 146 -4.19 -15.35 0.48
CA ARG A 146 -4.33 -14.10 -0.29
C ARG A 146 -3.79 -12.88 0.47
N ASP A 147 -4.13 -12.75 1.75
CA ASP A 147 -3.72 -11.61 2.56
C ASP A 147 -2.19 -11.58 2.75
N VAL A 148 -1.54 -12.75 2.81
CA VAL A 148 -0.07 -12.83 2.88
C VAL A 148 0.54 -12.39 1.56
N LEU A 149 -0.03 -12.80 0.42
CA LEU A 149 0.40 -12.31 -0.89
C LEU A 149 0.30 -10.79 -0.96
N GLU A 150 -0.86 -10.21 -0.65
CA GLU A 150 -1.10 -8.77 -0.73
C GLU A 150 -0.20 -7.97 0.22
N LEU A 151 0.02 -8.46 1.46
CA LEU A 151 0.95 -7.87 2.40
C LEU A 151 2.37 -7.81 1.81
N LEU A 152 2.79 -8.89 1.14
CA LEU A 152 4.11 -8.96 0.50
C LEU A 152 4.19 -8.10 -0.76
N MET A 153 3.08 -7.88 -1.46
CA MET A 153 3.03 -6.92 -2.58
C MET A 153 3.25 -5.48 -2.06
N ILE A 154 2.63 -5.10 -0.94
CA ILE A 154 2.87 -3.79 -0.29
C ILE A 154 4.34 -3.66 0.13
N HIS A 155 4.90 -4.72 0.73
CA HIS A 155 6.32 -4.79 1.13
C HIS A 155 7.30 -4.60 -0.05
N LEU A 156 6.90 -4.96 -1.27
CA LEU A 156 7.74 -4.86 -2.47
C LEU A 156 7.61 -3.53 -3.22
N CYS A 157 6.62 -2.69 -2.91
CA CYS A 157 6.43 -1.40 -3.57
C CYS A 157 7.53 -0.38 -3.20
N SER A 158 7.80 0.55 -4.12
CA SER A 158 8.79 1.61 -3.93
C SER A 158 8.32 2.65 -2.91
N ASP A 159 7.03 2.99 -2.91
CA ASP A 159 6.40 3.79 -1.87
C ASP A 159 5.09 3.14 -1.39
N VAL A 160 4.66 3.53 -0.19
CA VAL A 160 3.42 3.03 0.43
C VAL A 160 2.59 4.21 0.94
N VAL A 161 1.34 4.29 0.47
CA VAL A 161 0.28 5.09 1.09
C VAL A 161 -0.58 4.15 1.91
N MET A 162 -0.45 4.22 3.23
CA MET A 162 -1.18 3.33 4.13
C MET A 162 -2.51 3.93 4.57
N ALA A 163 -3.46 3.05 4.90
CA ALA A 163 -4.62 3.41 5.71
C ALA A 163 -4.27 3.32 7.20
N ASN A 164 -5.17 3.80 8.07
CA ASN A 164 -5.17 3.52 9.51
C ASN A 164 -5.52 2.04 9.75
N SER A 165 -4.64 1.14 9.31
CA SER A 165 -4.82 -0.31 9.38
C SER A 165 -3.51 -1.02 9.74
N THR A 166 -3.62 -2.03 10.62
CA THR A 166 -2.53 -2.98 10.95
C THR A 166 -1.94 -3.63 9.71
N PHE A 167 -2.76 -3.90 8.70
CA PHE A 167 -2.35 -4.58 7.48
C PHE A 167 -1.30 -3.78 6.70
N SER A 168 -1.65 -2.56 6.28
CA SER A 168 -0.69 -1.69 5.58
C SER A 168 0.44 -1.19 6.47
N TRP A 169 0.23 -1.11 7.78
CA TRP A 169 1.30 -0.81 8.74
C TRP A 169 2.41 -1.86 8.66
N TRP A 170 2.06 -3.15 8.72
CA TRP A 170 3.03 -4.24 8.63
C TRP A 170 3.68 -4.32 7.25
N GLY A 171 2.91 -4.12 6.18
CA GLY A 171 3.46 -4.06 4.81
C GLY A 171 4.51 -2.95 4.67
N ALA A 172 4.25 -1.76 5.20
CA ALA A 172 5.16 -0.63 5.18
C ALA A 172 6.38 -0.81 6.10
N TYR A 173 6.16 -1.34 7.30
CA TYR A 173 7.22 -1.57 8.30
C TYR A 173 8.23 -2.62 7.85
N LEU A 174 7.73 -3.70 7.22
CA LEU A 174 8.56 -4.78 6.71
C LEU A 174 9.22 -4.42 5.37
N ASN A 175 8.75 -3.41 4.64
CA ASN A 175 9.31 -3.01 3.34
C ASN A 175 10.81 -2.72 3.45
N GLU A 176 11.63 -3.34 2.60
CA GLU A 176 13.09 -3.21 2.63
C GLU A 176 13.65 -2.39 1.47
N LYS A 177 12.79 -1.80 0.62
CA LYS A 177 13.23 -0.97 -0.50
C LYS A 177 14.06 0.21 0.01
N PRO A 178 15.24 0.46 -0.59
CA PRO A 178 16.00 1.67 -0.34
C PRO A 178 15.18 2.90 -0.70
N LEU A 179 15.28 3.96 0.12
CA LEU A 179 14.61 5.24 -0.12
C LEU A 179 13.08 5.17 -0.17
N ARG A 180 12.48 4.09 0.33
CA ARG A 180 11.02 3.97 0.39
C ARG A 180 10.42 5.14 1.15
N ARG A 181 9.32 5.69 0.64
CA ARG A 181 8.54 6.69 1.35
C ARG A 181 7.24 6.06 1.81
N VAL A 182 6.91 6.26 3.08
CA VAL A 182 5.66 5.80 3.66
C VAL A 182 4.85 7.03 4.05
N VAL A 183 3.64 7.15 3.50
CA VAL A 183 2.66 8.16 3.90
C VAL A 183 1.61 7.50 4.75
N ALA A 184 1.43 8.01 5.97
CA ALA A 184 0.51 7.49 6.98
C ALA A 184 -0.46 8.58 7.45
N PRO A 185 -1.67 8.20 7.92
CA PRO A 185 -2.65 9.18 8.37
C PRO A 185 -2.21 9.82 9.69
N SER A 186 -2.33 11.13 9.84
CA SER A 186 -2.04 11.82 11.10
C SER A 186 -3.04 11.46 12.21
N LYS A 187 -4.24 11.03 11.83
CA LYS A 187 -5.33 10.61 12.72
C LYS A 187 -5.68 9.15 12.49
N TRP A 188 -5.48 8.32 13.52
CA TRP A 188 -5.88 6.91 13.49
C TRP A 188 -7.25 6.67 14.12
N PHE A 189 -7.52 7.35 15.25
CA PHE A 189 -8.71 7.17 16.09
C PHE A 189 -9.50 8.48 16.23
N VAL A 190 -10.80 8.38 16.47
CA VAL A 190 -11.71 9.54 16.61
C VAL A 190 -12.06 9.91 18.05
N GLN A 191 -11.89 9.00 19.03
CA GLN A 191 -12.29 9.21 20.43
C GLN A 191 -11.21 8.79 21.43
N ASP A 192 -11.14 9.52 22.55
CA ASP A 192 -10.39 9.17 23.78
C ASP A 192 -11.03 7.92 24.43
N PRO A 193 -10.27 6.98 25.06
CA PRO A 193 -8.90 7.07 25.55
C PRO A 193 -7.81 6.69 24.57
N TYR A 194 -8.09 6.60 23.27
CA TYR A 194 -7.03 6.34 22.31
C TYR A 194 -6.13 7.58 22.18
N PRO A 195 -4.89 7.54 22.69
CA PRO A 195 -4.01 8.71 22.74
C PRO A 195 -3.55 9.07 21.33
N SER A 196 -2.86 10.21 21.21
CA SER A 196 -2.16 10.62 19.98
C SER A 196 -1.51 9.41 19.31
N SER A 197 -1.75 9.23 18.01
CA SER A 197 -1.25 8.09 17.22
C SER A 197 0.28 8.13 16.99
N ASN A 198 0.99 9.00 17.73
CA ASN A 198 2.42 9.26 17.59
C ASN A 198 3.30 8.03 17.86
N HIS A 199 2.86 7.12 18.73
CA HIS A 199 3.58 5.89 19.04
C HIS A 199 3.45 4.80 17.97
N LEU A 200 2.57 5.00 16.98
CA LEU A 200 2.33 4.01 15.93
C LEU A 200 3.37 4.09 14.82
N TYR A 201 3.93 5.25 14.54
CA TYR A 201 4.66 5.49 13.30
C TYR A 201 6.17 5.44 13.49
N CYS A 202 6.88 5.01 12.45
CA CYS A 202 8.33 5.17 12.41
C CYS A 202 8.68 6.65 12.19
N ASP A 203 9.82 7.08 12.70
CA ASP A 203 10.27 8.49 12.65
C ASP A 203 10.42 9.03 11.22
N ASP A 204 10.65 8.16 10.24
CA ASP A 204 10.83 8.51 8.82
C ASP A 204 9.53 8.52 8.00
N TRP A 205 8.38 8.26 8.63
CA TRP A 205 7.09 8.26 7.94
C TRP A 205 6.51 9.67 7.81
N ILE A 206 5.89 9.93 6.66
CA ILE A 206 5.24 11.19 6.35
C ILE A 206 3.80 11.14 6.87
N LEU A 207 3.46 12.01 7.82
CA LEU A 207 2.10 12.09 8.38
C LEU A 207 1.26 13.13 7.64
N LEU A 208 0.07 12.72 7.20
CA LEU A 208 -0.95 13.59 6.57
C LEU A 208 -2.27 13.53 7.35
#